data_AF-A0A3R9UYB8-F1
#
_entry.id   AF-A0A3R9UYB8-F1
#
_cell.length_a   1.000
_cell.length_b   1.000
_cell.length_c   1.000
_cell.angle_alpha   90.00
_cell.angle_beta   90.00
_cell.angle_gamma   90.00
#
_symmetry.space_group_name_H-M   'P 1'
#
loop_
_entity.id
_entity.type
_entity.pdbx_description
1 polymer ?
#
loop_
_entity_poly.entity_id
_entity_poly.type
_entity_poly.pdbx_seq_one_letter_code
_entity_poly.pdbx_strand_id
1 'polypeptide(L)'
;MTLGSFRRVGTAVAALLALLLWTAVSAAAATAGRPAVAAAEGCAPLAPGASAAAERAIAAACAQVAAGTWYTWGGGHGAEPGPTYGQVDPTDPASEHDPERRGFDCSGLVRYAYAQAAGSDILDGVASQQYYTHRAAERFSAAQGLAPLLPGDLLAWGTSQDLHHIALYLGGGKMVEARQSGTKLMVSDVRTAGYFGAVRVNTGPVTGHVFQTWGSGVWTKKQPALRAERVYAFPGPTTVRVACQKHAEEVTSDGYTNDAWSYLPDYQAWVTNIYIQGPAWLDGVDTCRF
;
A
#
# COMPACT_ATOMS: atom_id res chain seq x y z
N MET A 1 21.62 -76.08 -66.21
CA MET A 1 20.35 -76.71 -65.79
C MET A 1 20.59 -77.46 -64.49
N THR A 2 19.76 -77.18 -63.48
CA THR A 2 19.48 -77.98 -62.27
C THR A 2 20.64 -78.66 -61.56
N LEU A 3 20.98 -78.20 -60.35
CA LEU A 3 21.23 -79.08 -59.21
C LEU A 3 21.18 -78.27 -57.92
N GLY A 4 20.16 -78.55 -57.11
CA GLY A 4 20.05 -78.07 -55.74
C GLY A 4 20.92 -78.92 -54.82
N SER A 5 21.35 -78.32 -53.70
CA SER A 5 21.76 -79.05 -52.52
C SER A 5 21.56 -78.19 -51.28
N PHE A 6 20.60 -78.61 -50.47
CA PHE A 6 20.33 -78.11 -49.13
C PHE A 6 21.40 -78.59 -48.14
N ARG A 7 21.81 -77.69 -47.23
CA ARG A 7 22.26 -77.86 -45.83
C ARG A 7 23.00 -76.55 -45.48
N ARG A 8 22.85 -75.89 -44.34
CA ARG A 8 22.49 -76.32 -42.98
C ARG A 8 22.37 -75.06 -42.09
N VAL A 9 21.85 -75.25 -40.88
CA VAL A 9 21.96 -74.38 -39.68
C VAL A 9 21.00 -73.18 -39.68
N GLY A 10 20.08 -72.98 -38.73
CA GLY A 10 20.03 -73.48 -37.35
C GLY A 10 20.24 -72.32 -36.39
N THR A 11 19.28 -71.41 -36.28
CA THR A 11 19.22 -70.42 -35.20
C THR A 11 17.76 -70.07 -34.91
N ALA A 12 17.26 -70.57 -33.79
CA ALA A 12 15.99 -70.15 -33.22
C ALA A 12 16.12 -68.68 -32.78
N VAL A 13 15.28 -67.80 -33.33
CA VAL A 13 15.13 -66.43 -32.84
C VAL A 13 14.18 -66.49 -31.65
N ALA A 14 14.72 -66.40 -30.45
CA ALA A 14 13.95 -66.22 -29.22
C ALA A 14 13.33 -64.81 -29.24
N ALA A 15 12.01 -64.73 -29.34
CA ALA A 15 11.26 -63.49 -29.18
C ALA A 15 11.27 -63.09 -27.69
N LEU A 16 12.07 -62.09 -27.34
CA LEU A 16 12.03 -61.43 -26.03
C LEU A 16 10.87 -60.41 -26.04
N LEU A 17 9.74 -60.82 -25.47
CA LEU A 17 8.65 -59.93 -25.06
C LEU A 17 9.13 -59.07 -23.87
N ALA A 18 9.50 -57.82 -24.15
CA ALA A 18 9.76 -56.83 -23.11
C ALA A 18 8.42 -56.34 -22.55
N LEU A 19 8.05 -56.82 -21.36
CA LEU A 19 6.97 -56.27 -20.54
C LEU A 19 7.39 -54.88 -20.02
N LEU A 20 6.91 -53.83 -20.68
CA LEU A 20 7.00 -52.45 -20.18
C LEU A 20 6.00 -52.27 -19.03
N LEU A 21 6.48 -52.49 -17.80
CA LEU A 21 5.80 -52.07 -16.58
C LEU A 21 5.88 -50.54 -16.49
N TRP A 22 4.81 -49.85 -16.85
CA TRP A 22 4.61 -48.44 -16.46
C TRP A 22 4.31 -48.38 -14.97
N THR A 23 5.33 -48.13 -14.16
CA THR A 23 5.11 -47.63 -12.80
C THR A 23 4.73 -46.16 -12.90
N ALA A 24 3.46 -45.85 -12.62
CA ALA A 24 3.04 -44.49 -12.38
C ALA A 24 3.72 -43.99 -11.10
N VAL A 25 4.83 -43.27 -11.25
CA VAL A 25 5.43 -42.50 -10.16
C VAL A 25 4.45 -41.39 -9.83
N SER A 26 3.71 -41.54 -8.74
CA SER A 26 2.94 -40.45 -8.17
C SER A 26 3.92 -39.39 -7.69
N ALA A 27 4.02 -38.29 -8.44
CA ALA A 27 4.68 -37.08 -7.97
C ALA A 27 3.82 -36.47 -6.86
N ALA A 28 4.04 -36.90 -5.62
CA ALA A 28 3.63 -36.13 -4.47
C ALA A 28 4.39 -34.80 -4.51
N ALA A 29 3.73 -33.74 -4.95
CA ALA A 29 4.23 -32.39 -4.85
C ALA A 29 4.41 -32.09 -3.36
N ALA A 30 5.63 -32.26 -2.85
CA ALA A 30 6.01 -31.72 -1.57
C ALA A 30 5.86 -30.20 -1.69
N THR A 31 4.79 -29.66 -1.10
CA THR A 31 4.69 -28.25 -0.78
C THR A 31 5.82 -27.96 0.21
N ALA A 32 6.99 -27.59 -0.33
CA ALA A 32 8.04 -26.97 0.45
C ALA A 32 7.45 -25.64 0.93
N GLY A 33 6.82 -25.67 2.11
CA GLY A 33 6.45 -24.47 2.83
C GLY A 33 7.71 -23.64 2.96
N ARG A 34 7.69 -22.41 2.41
CA ARG A 34 8.67 -21.39 2.77
C ARG A 34 8.81 -21.41 4.29
N PRO A 35 10.04 -21.35 4.85
CA PRO A 35 10.17 -21.21 6.29
C PRO A 35 9.36 -19.98 6.68
N ALA A 36 8.30 -20.19 7.47
CA ALA A 36 7.66 -19.11 8.18
C ALA A 36 8.76 -18.50 9.02
N VAL A 37 9.24 -17.32 8.62
CA VAL A 37 10.04 -16.47 9.50
C VAL A 37 9.24 -16.42 10.79
N ALA A 38 9.80 -16.94 11.88
CA ALA A 38 9.14 -16.91 13.17
C ALA A 38 8.69 -15.47 13.38
N ALA A 39 7.37 -15.25 13.36
CA ALA A 39 6.82 -13.95 13.61
C ALA A 39 7.45 -13.45 14.92
N ALA A 40 8.06 -12.27 14.91
CA ALA A 40 8.43 -11.62 16.16
C ALA A 40 7.21 -11.71 17.07
N GLU A 41 7.35 -12.22 18.29
CA GLU A 41 6.20 -12.59 19.13
C GLU A 41 5.15 -11.46 19.14
N GLY A 42 3.96 -11.74 18.61
CA GLY A 42 2.85 -10.76 18.51
C GLY A 42 2.81 -9.88 17.25
N CYS A 43 3.72 -10.03 16.28
CA CYS A 43 3.68 -9.35 14.99
C CYS A 43 3.11 -10.25 13.90
N ALA A 44 1.79 -10.20 13.74
CA ALA A 44 1.01 -10.90 12.71
C ALA A 44 -0.36 -10.22 12.57
N PRO A 45 -1.23 -10.60 11.62
CA PRO A 45 -2.64 -10.26 11.71
C PRO A 45 -3.24 -10.83 13.03
N LEU A 46 -3.81 -9.96 13.85
CA LEU A 46 -4.39 -10.23 15.16
C LEU A 46 -5.92 -10.09 15.18
N ALA A 47 -6.54 -9.92 14.01
CA ALA A 47 -7.98 -9.93 13.81
C ALA A 47 -8.30 -10.55 12.43
N PRO A 48 -9.53 -11.07 12.21
CA PRO A 48 -9.94 -11.56 10.90
C PRO A 48 -10.17 -10.41 9.90
N GLY A 49 -10.36 -10.75 8.63
CA GLY A 49 -10.76 -9.81 7.57
C GLY A 49 -9.62 -9.11 6.83
N ALA A 50 -8.37 -9.42 7.16
CA ALA A 50 -7.23 -8.98 6.36
C ALA A 50 -7.36 -9.48 4.92
N SER A 51 -7.09 -8.62 3.93
CA SER A 51 -6.94 -9.07 2.55
C SER A 51 -5.62 -9.81 2.38
N ALA A 52 -5.51 -10.66 1.36
CA ALA A 52 -4.24 -11.34 1.06
C ALA A 52 -3.08 -10.35 0.82
N ALA A 53 -3.36 -9.15 0.31
CA ALA A 53 -2.36 -8.11 0.16
C ALA A 53 -1.96 -7.50 1.52
N ALA A 54 -2.94 -7.23 2.39
CA ALA A 54 -2.69 -6.77 3.75
C ALA A 54 -1.86 -7.77 4.56
N GLU A 55 -2.17 -9.07 4.46
CA GLU A 55 -1.38 -10.13 5.13
C GLU A 55 0.08 -10.13 4.67
N ARG A 56 0.32 -9.95 3.35
CA ARG A 56 1.70 -9.83 2.82
C ARG A 56 2.40 -8.57 3.30
N ALA A 57 1.70 -7.43 3.37
CA ALA A 57 2.27 -6.19 3.87
C ALA A 57 2.65 -6.33 5.36
N ILE A 58 1.76 -6.90 6.17
CA ILE A 58 2.02 -7.19 7.58
C ILE A 58 3.22 -8.14 7.73
N ALA A 59 3.25 -9.24 6.96
CA ALA A 59 4.36 -10.18 7.00
C ALA A 59 5.72 -9.51 6.65
N ALA A 60 5.73 -8.62 5.65
CA ALA A 60 6.94 -7.87 5.28
C ALA A 60 7.39 -6.91 6.39
N ALA A 61 6.47 -6.17 7.01
CA ALA A 61 6.79 -5.29 8.13
C ALA A 61 7.27 -6.09 9.36
N CYS A 62 6.60 -7.19 9.69
CA CYS A 62 6.95 -8.05 10.81
C CYS A 62 8.28 -8.79 10.62
N ALA A 63 8.67 -9.10 9.39
CA ALA A 63 10.00 -9.61 9.10
C ALA A 63 11.10 -8.60 9.47
N GLN A 64 10.85 -7.29 9.32
CA GLN A 64 11.78 -6.23 9.74
C GLN A 64 11.83 -6.09 11.27
N VAL A 65 10.70 -6.26 11.95
CA VAL A 65 10.68 -6.35 13.42
C VAL A 65 11.51 -7.55 13.90
N ALA A 66 11.30 -8.74 13.30
CA ALA A 66 12.04 -9.95 13.64
C ALA A 66 13.55 -9.86 13.35
N ALA A 67 13.93 -9.12 12.31
CA ALA A 67 15.33 -8.82 12.01
C ALA A 67 15.96 -7.84 13.00
N GLY A 68 15.17 -7.23 13.89
CA GLY A 68 15.62 -6.19 14.80
C GLY A 68 16.08 -4.93 14.07
N THR A 69 15.45 -4.63 12.93
CA THR A 69 15.73 -3.45 12.10
C THR A 69 15.55 -2.18 12.92
N TRP A 70 16.46 -1.22 12.73
CA TRP A 70 16.41 0.07 13.41
C TRP A 70 15.35 0.98 12.80
N TYR A 71 14.77 1.83 13.65
CA TYR A 71 14.26 3.10 13.17
C TYR A 71 15.43 3.95 12.67
N THR A 72 15.19 4.68 11.59
CA THR A 72 16.14 5.62 11.01
C THR A 72 15.36 6.78 10.37
N TRP A 73 15.54 8.02 10.84
CA TRP A 73 14.86 9.20 10.27
C TRP A 73 15.18 9.39 8.78
N GLY A 74 14.16 9.47 7.92
CA GLY A 74 14.30 9.50 6.46
C GLY A 74 14.64 8.14 5.82
N GLY A 75 14.72 7.07 6.62
CA GLY A 75 15.04 5.73 6.14
C GLY A 75 13.88 5.13 5.34
N GLY A 76 14.17 4.41 4.26
CA GLY A 76 13.15 3.79 3.40
C GLY A 76 12.79 4.56 2.15
N HIS A 77 13.43 5.71 1.92
CA HIS A 77 13.11 6.65 0.84
C HIS A 77 14.17 6.68 -0.29
N GLY A 78 14.88 5.56 -0.48
CA GLY A 78 15.76 5.37 -1.65
C GLY A 78 14.98 5.26 -2.96
N ALA A 79 15.71 5.14 -4.08
CA ALA A 79 15.10 4.95 -5.40
C ALA A 79 14.17 3.73 -5.46
N GLU A 80 14.54 2.65 -4.76
CA GLU A 80 13.73 1.45 -4.61
C GLU A 80 13.25 1.29 -3.15
N PRO A 81 12.04 0.73 -2.92
CA PRO A 81 11.55 0.44 -1.57
C PRO A 81 12.47 -0.53 -0.82
N GLY A 82 12.94 -0.13 0.37
CA GLY A 82 13.80 -0.96 1.21
C GLY A 82 14.63 -0.12 2.19
N PRO A 83 15.34 -0.76 3.14
CA PRO A 83 16.00 -0.02 4.21
C PRO A 83 17.19 0.79 3.68
N THR A 84 17.25 2.05 4.11
CA THR A 84 18.33 2.99 3.76
C THR A 84 18.93 3.58 5.04
N TYR A 85 20.10 4.22 4.91
CA TYR A 85 20.59 5.11 5.96
C TYR A 85 19.74 6.37 6.02
N GLY A 86 19.73 7.00 7.19
CA GLY A 86 18.93 8.18 7.45
C GLY A 86 19.78 9.43 7.58
N GLN A 87 19.21 10.40 8.26
CA GLN A 87 19.80 11.70 8.50
C GLN A 87 19.46 12.16 9.92
N VAL A 88 20.29 13.06 10.45
CA VAL A 88 19.99 13.70 11.74
C VAL A 88 18.77 14.60 11.57
N ASP A 89 17.76 14.40 12.42
CA ASP A 89 16.70 15.35 12.66
C ASP A 89 17.20 16.37 13.71
N PRO A 90 17.38 17.66 13.34
CA PRO A 90 17.86 18.67 14.28
C PRO A 90 16.89 18.93 15.45
N THR A 91 15.65 18.45 15.36
CA THR A 91 14.64 18.57 16.41
C THR A 91 14.57 17.35 17.35
N ASP A 92 15.23 16.24 17.00
CA ASP A 92 15.28 15.02 17.81
C ASP A 92 16.72 14.58 18.08
N PRO A 93 17.27 14.83 19.29
CA PRO A 93 18.61 14.37 19.66
C PRO A 93 18.82 12.84 19.54
N ALA A 94 17.76 12.03 19.62
CA ALA A 94 17.89 10.58 19.47
C ALA A 94 18.26 10.16 18.04
N SER A 95 18.15 11.06 17.06
CA SER A 95 18.49 10.85 15.66
C SER A 95 19.99 10.97 15.34
N GLU A 96 20.83 11.31 16.32
CA GLU A 96 22.29 11.47 16.14
C GLU A 96 22.94 10.29 15.39
N HIS A 97 22.47 9.07 15.66
CA HIS A 97 22.99 7.83 15.06
C HIS A 97 22.18 7.31 13.87
N ASP A 98 21.16 8.03 13.41
CA ASP A 98 20.35 7.60 12.26
C ASP A 98 21.15 7.55 10.94
N PRO A 99 22.14 8.43 10.69
CA PRO A 99 23.05 8.28 9.54
C PRO A 99 23.88 6.98 9.56
N GLU A 100 24.06 6.35 10.72
CA GLU A 100 24.85 5.12 10.90
C GLU A 100 23.98 3.86 10.87
N ARG A 101 22.65 4.02 10.95
CA ARG A 101 21.69 2.92 11.04
C ARG A 101 20.97 2.76 9.72
N ARG A 102 21.08 1.56 9.13
CA ARG A 102 20.28 1.19 7.98
C ARG A 102 18.91 0.67 8.44
N GLY A 103 17.84 1.37 8.07
CA GLY A 103 16.51 1.13 8.64
C GLY A 103 15.40 1.85 7.90
N PHE A 104 14.32 2.11 8.62
CA PHE A 104 13.11 2.77 8.11
C PHE A 104 12.65 3.87 9.07
N ASP A 105 12.06 4.94 8.53
CA ASP A 105 11.11 5.75 9.27
C ASP A 105 9.68 5.20 9.12
N CYS A 106 8.69 5.93 9.65
CA CYS A 106 7.30 5.50 9.65
C CYS A 106 6.75 5.24 8.25
N SER A 107 6.89 6.20 7.33
CA SER A 107 6.42 6.09 5.96
C SER A 107 7.27 5.15 5.12
N GLY A 108 8.58 5.09 5.35
CA GLY A 108 9.49 4.18 4.68
C GLY A 108 9.14 2.72 4.95
N LEU A 109 8.76 2.38 6.19
CA LEU A 109 8.30 1.03 6.53
C LEU A 109 6.99 0.68 5.81
N VAL A 110 6.02 1.61 5.79
CA VAL A 110 4.74 1.43 5.08
C VAL A 110 4.95 1.27 3.58
N ARG A 111 5.77 2.12 2.97
CA ARG A 111 6.16 2.06 1.55
C ARG A 111 6.72 0.69 1.21
N TYR A 112 7.72 0.23 1.99
CA TYR A 112 8.33 -1.08 1.80
C TYR A 112 7.31 -2.22 1.94
N ALA A 113 6.51 -2.23 3.01
CA ALA A 113 5.54 -3.28 3.28
C ALA A 113 4.53 -3.44 2.13
N TYR A 114 3.97 -2.33 1.65
CA TYR A 114 3.00 -2.37 0.55
C TYR A 114 3.64 -2.62 -0.81
N ALA A 115 4.90 -2.21 -1.02
CA ALA A 115 5.64 -2.58 -2.21
C ALA A 115 5.87 -4.10 -2.29
N GLN A 116 6.21 -4.74 -1.17
CA GLN A 116 6.30 -6.21 -1.11
C GLN A 116 4.94 -6.89 -1.36
N ALA A 117 3.84 -6.29 -0.88
CA ALA A 117 2.51 -6.84 -1.05
C ALA A 117 1.96 -6.72 -2.49
N ALA A 118 2.24 -5.59 -3.15
CA ALA A 118 1.75 -5.27 -4.49
C ALA A 118 2.70 -5.72 -5.61
N GLY A 119 3.99 -5.90 -5.30
CA GLY A 119 5.03 -6.19 -6.29
C GLY A 119 5.55 -4.94 -7.03
N SER A 120 5.12 -3.74 -6.64
CA SER A 120 5.56 -2.46 -7.18
C SER A 120 5.39 -1.36 -6.14
N ASP A 121 6.11 -0.25 -6.30
CA ASP A 121 5.99 0.90 -5.41
C ASP A 121 4.69 1.67 -5.67
N ILE A 122 3.75 1.59 -4.72
CA ILE A 122 2.41 2.17 -4.84
C ILE A 122 2.09 3.22 -3.77
N LEU A 123 2.98 3.42 -2.80
CA LEU A 123 2.80 4.29 -1.64
C LEU A 123 4.10 5.05 -1.31
N ASP A 124 4.77 5.56 -2.33
CA ASP A 124 5.92 6.44 -2.11
C ASP A 124 5.51 7.76 -1.42
N GLY A 125 6.48 8.41 -0.79
CA GLY A 125 6.30 9.66 -0.08
C GLY A 125 6.09 9.53 1.43
N VAL A 126 5.88 10.68 2.08
CA VAL A 126 5.75 10.79 3.55
C VAL A 126 4.36 10.37 4.05
N ALA A 127 4.19 10.28 5.37
CA ALA A 127 2.93 9.88 6.03
C ALA A 127 1.68 10.58 5.48
N SER A 128 1.75 11.90 5.26
CA SER A 128 0.69 12.68 4.65
C SER A 128 0.32 12.21 3.23
N GLN A 129 1.31 11.97 2.37
CA GLN A 129 1.09 11.54 0.98
C GLN A 129 0.51 10.12 0.93
N GLN A 130 0.99 9.23 1.81
CA GLN A 130 0.49 7.86 1.91
C GLN A 130 -0.95 7.81 2.43
N TYR A 131 -1.28 8.64 3.43
CA TYR A 131 -2.66 8.74 3.91
C TYR A 131 -3.59 9.30 2.84
N TYR A 132 -3.19 10.36 2.13
CA TYR A 132 -3.97 11.01 1.07
C TYR A 132 -3.88 10.33 -0.30
N THR A 133 -3.40 9.08 -0.35
CA THR A 133 -3.29 8.31 -1.58
C THR A 133 -4.61 8.22 -2.35
N HIS A 134 -4.51 8.29 -3.68
CA HIS A 134 -5.59 8.00 -4.64
C HIS A 134 -5.91 6.49 -4.72
N ARG A 135 -5.23 5.68 -3.91
CA ARG A 135 -5.45 4.22 -3.75
C ARG A 135 -6.25 3.90 -2.50
N ALA A 136 -7.02 4.85 -1.96
CA ALA A 136 -7.89 4.59 -0.82
C ALA A 136 -9.11 3.76 -1.27
N ALA A 137 -9.26 2.55 -0.72
CA ALA A 137 -10.51 1.80 -0.83
C ALA A 137 -11.58 2.38 0.11
N GLU A 138 -11.16 2.83 1.29
CA GLU A 138 -12.03 3.40 2.32
C GLU A 138 -11.21 4.30 3.25
N ARG A 139 -11.87 5.31 3.84
CA ARG A 139 -11.30 6.20 4.85
C ARG A 139 -12.14 6.15 6.12
N PHE A 140 -11.47 6.16 7.25
CA PHE A 140 -12.10 6.12 8.57
C PHE A 140 -11.66 7.35 9.36
N SER A 141 -12.63 8.07 9.90
CA SER A 141 -12.39 9.21 10.79
C SER A 141 -12.00 8.73 12.20
N ALA A 142 -11.29 9.56 12.95
CA ALA A 142 -10.99 9.30 14.36
C ALA A 142 -12.26 9.00 15.19
N ALA A 143 -13.39 9.63 14.86
CA ALA A 143 -14.67 9.43 15.55
C ALA A 143 -15.24 8.01 15.40
N GLN A 144 -14.92 7.32 14.29
CA GLN A 144 -15.31 5.91 14.09
C GLN A 144 -14.44 4.94 14.92
N GLY A 145 -13.30 5.41 15.43
CA GLY A 145 -12.37 4.61 16.21
C GLY A 145 -11.77 3.44 15.41
N LEU A 146 -11.38 2.38 16.13
CA LEU A 146 -10.72 1.21 15.53
C LEU A 146 -11.70 0.10 15.13
N ALA A 147 -12.97 0.20 15.51
CA ALA A 147 -13.97 -0.85 15.28
C ALA A 147 -14.17 -1.25 13.81
N PRO A 148 -14.18 -0.33 12.82
CA PRO A 148 -14.34 -0.71 11.41
C PRO A 148 -13.03 -1.16 10.74
N LEU A 149 -11.91 -1.09 11.46
CA LEU A 149 -10.59 -1.33 10.88
C LEU A 149 -10.29 -2.82 10.79
N LEU A 150 -9.57 -3.17 9.73
CA LEU A 150 -9.09 -4.51 9.44
C LEU A 150 -7.56 -4.50 9.45
N PRO A 151 -6.90 -5.63 9.77
CA PRO A 151 -5.46 -5.70 9.65
C PRO A 151 -5.01 -5.30 8.24
N GLY A 152 -4.01 -4.44 8.17
CA GLY A 152 -3.51 -3.80 6.96
C GLY A 152 -3.96 -2.35 6.80
N ASP A 153 -5.01 -1.89 7.48
CA ASP A 153 -5.37 -0.48 7.40
C ASP A 153 -4.21 0.41 7.93
N LEU A 154 -3.94 1.50 7.22
CA LEU A 154 -2.91 2.47 7.63
C LEU A 154 -3.50 3.45 8.62
N LEU A 155 -2.88 3.57 9.78
CA LEU A 155 -3.26 4.52 10.84
C LEU A 155 -2.41 5.76 10.73
N ALA A 156 -2.98 6.96 10.86
CA ALA A 156 -2.25 8.22 10.79
C ALA A 156 -2.46 9.09 12.04
N TRP A 157 -1.44 9.87 12.38
CA TRP A 157 -1.45 10.85 13.47
C TRP A 157 -1.05 12.24 12.98
N GLY A 158 -1.66 13.25 13.62
CA GLY A 158 -1.40 14.65 13.35
C GLY A 158 -2.69 15.41 13.02
N THR A 159 -2.59 16.34 12.08
CA THR A 159 -3.71 17.14 11.59
C THR A 159 -3.91 16.91 10.09
N SER A 160 -5.03 17.37 9.55
CA SER A 160 -5.31 17.24 8.12
C SER A 160 -4.20 17.84 7.24
N GLN A 161 -3.50 18.87 7.70
CA GLN A 161 -2.44 19.58 6.97
C GLN A 161 -1.03 19.07 7.31
N ASP A 162 -0.89 18.27 8.36
CA ASP A 162 0.39 17.77 8.84
C ASP A 162 0.18 16.44 9.54
N LEU A 163 0.19 15.35 8.75
CA LEU A 163 0.25 13.99 9.28
C LEU A 163 1.72 13.61 9.39
N HIS A 164 2.17 13.49 10.64
CA HIS A 164 3.58 13.33 10.99
C HIS A 164 3.94 11.88 11.34
N HIS A 165 2.97 10.98 11.48
CA HIS A 165 3.22 9.56 11.72
C HIS A 165 2.21 8.67 11.00
N ILE A 166 2.68 7.52 10.53
CA ILE A 166 1.84 6.48 9.92
C ILE A 166 2.29 5.08 10.36
N ALA A 167 1.34 4.16 10.54
CA ALA A 167 1.61 2.79 10.97
C ALA A 167 0.65 1.79 10.33
N LEU A 168 1.02 0.51 10.33
CA LEU A 168 0.21 -0.58 9.77
C LEU A 168 -0.58 -1.27 10.89
N TYR A 169 -1.92 -1.25 10.82
CA TYR A 169 -2.77 -1.89 11.82
C TYR A 169 -2.67 -3.40 11.74
N LEU A 170 -2.53 -4.05 12.91
CA LEU A 170 -2.47 -5.51 13.01
C LEU A 170 -3.83 -6.11 13.39
N GLY A 171 -4.81 -5.32 13.83
CA GLY A 171 -5.98 -5.84 14.54
C GLY A 171 -5.75 -5.89 16.05
N GLY A 172 -6.81 -6.17 16.83
CA GLY A 172 -6.69 -6.34 18.28
C GLY A 172 -6.16 -5.10 19.04
N GLY A 173 -6.32 -3.90 18.45
CA GLY A 173 -5.78 -2.66 19.03
C GLY A 173 -4.25 -2.55 18.95
N LYS A 174 -3.60 -3.33 18.07
CA LYS A 174 -2.14 -3.32 17.89
C LYS A 174 -1.75 -2.82 16.50
N MET A 175 -0.53 -2.34 16.37
CA MET A 175 0.06 -1.89 15.11
C MET A 175 1.55 -2.24 15.04
N VAL A 176 2.08 -2.45 13.84
CA VAL A 176 3.52 -2.49 13.59
C VAL A 176 3.97 -1.13 13.08
N GLU A 177 5.07 -0.63 13.64
CA GLU A 177 5.55 0.72 13.34
C GLU A 177 7.07 0.88 13.45
N ALA A 178 7.57 1.88 12.73
CA ALA A 178 8.84 2.53 12.98
C ALA A 178 8.55 3.80 13.79
N ARG A 179 8.65 3.72 15.12
CA ARG A 179 8.08 4.75 16.01
C ARG A 179 8.89 6.05 16.06
N GLN A 180 10.20 5.96 16.32
CA GLN A 180 11.05 7.11 16.62
C GLN A 180 12.54 6.71 16.65
N SER A 181 13.42 7.70 16.52
CA SER A 181 14.87 7.52 16.60
C SER A 181 15.32 6.90 17.91
N GLY A 182 16.45 6.19 17.86
CA GLY A 182 16.98 5.44 19.00
C GLY A 182 16.27 4.11 19.32
N THR A 183 15.24 3.73 18.55
CA THR A 183 14.49 2.49 18.78
C THR A 183 14.57 1.53 17.59
N LYS A 184 14.24 0.26 17.82
CA LYS A 184 14.00 -0.72 16.75
C LYS A 184 12.53 -0.68 16.32
N LEU A 185 12.24 -1.21 15.14
CA LEU A 185 10.86 -1.47 14.73
C LEU A 185 10.15 -2.36 15.75
N MET A 186 8.87 -2.10 15.98
CA MET A 186 8.15 -2.71 17.09
C MET A 186 6.67 -2.92 16.80
N VAL A 187 6.05 -3.76 17.63
CA VAL A 187 4.60 -3.83 17.78
C VAL A 187 4.20 -2.99 18.99
N SER A 188 3.21 -2.13 18.82
CA SER A 188 2.70 -1.24 19.86
C SER A 188 1.18 -1.35 20.00
N ASP A 189 0.66 -0.95 21.15
CA ASP A 189 -0.74 -0.55 21.28
C ASP A 189 -1.02 0.68 20.41
N VAL A 190 -2.19 0.69 19.77
CA VAL A 190 -2.64 1.85 18.99
C VAL A 190 -2.88 3.03 19.93
N ARG A 191 -2.16 4.12 19.68
CA ARG A 191 -2.28 5.37 20.44
C ARG A 191 -3.48 6.18 19.95
N THR A 192 -4.35 6.60 20.86
CA THR A 192 -5.52 7.45 20.53
C THR A 192 -5.20 8.94 20.54
N ALA A 193 -4.19 9.37 21.30
CA ALA A 193 -3.74 10.76 21.32
C ALA A 193 -3.20 11.17 19.95
N GLY A 194 -3.76 12.22 19.35
CA GLY A 194 -3.39 12.71 18.03
C GLY A 194 -3.81 11.80 16.87
N TYR A 195 -4.58 10.74 17.11
CA TYR A 195 -5.07 9.85 16.06
C TYR A 195 -5.99 10.61 15.12
N PHE A 196 -5.60 10.69 13.84
CA PHE A 196 -6.34 11.43 12.83
C PHE A 196 -7.41 10.54 12.16
N GLY A 197 -7.06 9.29 11.91
CA GLY A 197 -7.93 8.34 11.23
C GLY A 197 -7.14 7.23 10.55
N ALA A 198 -7.81 6.45 9.71
CA ALA A 198 -7.20 5.38 8.95
C ALA A 198 -7.59 5.40 7.47
N VAL A 199 -6.77 4.75 6.65
CA VAL A 199 -7.05 4.49 5.23
C VAL A 199 -6.84 3.01 4.92
N ARG A 200 -7.81 2.41 4.23
CA ARG A 200 -7.68 1.07 3.66
C ARG A 200 -7.08 1.16 2.28
N VAL A 201 -5.98 0.47 2.04
CA VAL A 201 -5.26 0.54 0.76
C VAL A 201 -5.84 -0.43 -0.26
N ASN A 202 -6.14 0.07 -1.45
CA ASN A 202 -6.42 -0.71 -2.65
C ASN A 202 -5.12 -1.00 -3.40
N THR A 203 -4.63 -2.24 -3.34
CA THR A 203 -3.45 -2.70 -4.08
C THR A 203 -3.77 -3.16 -5.50
N GLY A 204 -5.05 -3.17 -5.89
CA GLY A 204 -5.48 -3.50 -7.24
C GLY A 204 -5.27 -2.35 -8.23
N PRO A 205 -5.73 -2.53 -9.48
CA PRO A 205 -5.72 -1.48 -10.47
C PRO A 205 -6.50 -0.24 -9.98
N VAL A 206 -5.93 0.93 -10.20
CA VAL A 206 -6.63 2.19 -10.04
C VAL A 206 -7.52 2.38 -11.25
N THR A 207 -8.81 2.61 -11.02
CA THR A 207 -9.79 2.91 -12.06
C THR A 207 -10.30 4.34 -11.92
N GLY A 208 -10.71 4.94 -13.05
CA GLY A 208 -11.18 6.32 -13.12
C GLY A 208 -10.09 7.31 -13.53
N HIS A 209 -10.44 8.59 -13.52
CA HIS A 209 -9.57 9.67 -13.97
C HIS A 209 -8.70 10.17 -12.81
N VAL A 210 -7.39 10.13 -12.98
CA VAL A 210 -6.43 10.57 -11.97
C VAL A 210 -5.87 11.92 -12.36
N PHE A 211 -5.92 12.87 -11.44
CA PHE A 211 -5.40 14.23 -11.62
C PHE A 211 -4.49 14.61 -10.46
N GLN A 212 -3.67 15.63 -10.68
CA GLN A 212 -2.93 16.29 -9.60
C GLN A 212 -3.66 17.57 -9.21
N THR A 213 -3.74 17.81 -7.90
CA THR A 213 -4.09 19.15 -7.42
C THR A 213 -2.85 20.05 -7.36
N TRP A 214 -3.07 21.34 -7.08
CA TRP A 214 -2.00 22.27 -6.73
C TRP A 214 -2.36 23.05 -5.47
N GLY A 215 -1.35 23.73 -4.89
CA GLY A 215 -1.49 24.46 -3.64
C GLY A 215 -1.48 23.57 -2.40
N SER A 216 -1.70 24.20 -1.25
CA SER A 216 -1.80 23.56 0.07
C SER A 216 -2.98 24.14 0.83
N GLY A 217 -3.50 23.40 1.81
CA GLY A 217 -4.68 23.81 2.57
C GLY A 217 -5.98 23.81 1.75
N VAL A 218 -6.00 23.14 0.61
CA VAL A 218 -7.20 23.01 -0.24
C VAL A 218 -8.21 22.11 0.46
N TRP A 219 -9.32 22.70 0.90
CA TRP A 219 -10.38 21.98 1.59
C TRP A 219 -11.36 21.33 0.61
N THR A 220 -11.52 20.02 0.74
CA THR A 220 -12.66 19.28 0.18
C THR A 220 -13.93 19.55 0.98
N LYS A 221 -15.08 19.40 0.31
CA LYS A 221 -16.39 19.87 0.77
C LYS A 221 -17.46 18.79 0.68
N LYS A 222 -18.40 18.74 1.63
CA LYS A 222 -19.53 17.79 1.54
C LYS A 222 -20.47 18.08 0.37
N GLN A 223 -20.55 19.34 -0.05
CA GLN A 223 -21.33 19.81 -1.20
C GLN A 223 -20.46 20.76 -2.04
N PRO A 224 -20.73 20.94 -3.34
CA PRO A 224 -19.92 21.79 -4.21
C PRO A 224 -20.23 23.28 -4.01
N ALA A 225 -19.91 23.76 -2.80
CA ALA A 225 -20.10 25.12 -2.34
C ALA A 225 -19.02 25.51 -1.33
N LEU A 226 -18.58 26.77 -1.35
CA LEU A 226 -17.51 27.30 -0.50
C LEU A 226 -17.87 27.27 0.99
N ARG A 227 -19.16 27.47 1.31
CA ARG A 227 -19.66 27.43 2.70
C ARG A 227 -20.08 26.04 3.17
N ALA A 228 -20.02 25.03 2.31
CA ALA A 228 -20.31 23.66 2.71
C ALA A 228 -19.30 23.17 3.75
N GLU A 229 -19.75 22.20 4.55
CA GLU A 229 -18.93 21.49 5.54
C GLU A 229 -17.63 20.99 4.92
N ARG A 230 -16.53 21.20 5.64
CA ARG A 230 -15.19 20.78 5.26
C ARG A 230 -14.99 19.30 5.61
N VAL A 231 -14.35 18.54 4.72
CA VAL A 231 -14.07 17.11 4.97
C VAL A 231 -12.58 16.92 5.26
N TYR A 232 -11.72 17.13 4.28
CA TYR A 232 -10.25 17.04 4.40
C TYR A 232 -9.58 18.25 3.75
N ALA A 233 -8.54 18.78 4.39
CA ALA A 233 -7.59 19.69 3.77
C ALA A 233 -6.42 18.91 3.20
N PHE A 234 -6.10 19.14 1.93
CA PHE A 234 -4.87 18.62 1.34
C PHE A 234 -3.65 19.38 1.90
N PRO A 235 -2.63 18.67 2.41
CA PRO A 235 -1.43 19.30 2.97
C PRO A 235 -0.54 19.94 1.88
N GLY A 236 -0.71 19.51 0.63
CA GLY A 236 -0.02 20.02 -0.54
C GLY A 236 -0.61 19.43 -1.82
N PRO A 237 0.11 19.52 -2.96
CA PRO A 237 -0.26 18.85 -4.20
C PRO A 237 -0.55 17.37 -3.94
N THR A 238 -1.75 16.95 -4.30
CA THR A 238 -2.29 15.63 -3.97
C THR A 238 -2.83 15.00 -5.23
N THR A 239 -2.47 13.74 -5.45
CA THR A 239 -3.06 12.94 -6.53
C THR A 239 -4.47 12.54 -6.12
N VAL A 240 -5.46 12.87 -6.95
CA VAL A 240 -6.88 12.60 -6.66
C VAL A 240 -7.52 11.82 -7.80
N ARG A 241 -8.45 10.94 -7.46
CA ARG A 241 -9.38 10.38 -8.44
C ARG A 241 -10.58 11.28 -8.55
N VAL A 242 -11.00 11.55 -9.77
CA VAL A 242 -12.25 12.26 -10.07
C VAL A 242 -13.21 11.25 -10.69
N ALA A 243 -14.37 11.09 -10.05
CA ALA A 243 -15.42 10.20 -10.56
C ALA A 243 -16.32 10.92 -11.57
N CYS A 244 -16.67 12.17 -11.28
CA CYS A 244 -17.50 13.00 -12.13
C CYS A 244 -17.32 14.48 -11.74
N GLN A 245 -17.83 15.40 -12.56
CA GLN A 245 -17.82 16.83 -12.30
C GLN A 245 -19.18 17.50 -12.60
N LYS A 246 -19.44 18.69 -12.05
CA LYS A 246 -20.63 19.49 -12.38
C LYS A 246 -20.41 20.98 -12.20
N HIS A 247 -21.29 21.78 -12.81
CA HIS A 247 -21.41 23.21 -12.54
C HIS A 247 -22.13 23.42 -11.19
N ALA A 248 -21.59 24.30 -10.35
CA ALA A 248 -22.15 24.66 -9.04
C ALA A 248 -21.78 26.10 -8.66
N GLU A 249 -21.40 26.38 -7.40
CA GLU A 249 -21.01 27.74 -6.99
C GLU A 249 -19.77 28.21 -7.76
N GLU A 250 -19.84 29.40 -8.36
CA GLU A 250 -18.66 30.04 -8.97
C GLU A 250 -17.65 30.40 -7.89
N VAL A 251 -16.40 30.02 -8.11
CA VAL A 251 -15.29 30.28 -7.20
C VAL A 251 -14.29 31.19 -7.92
N THR A 252 -13.70 32.13 -7.18
CA THR A 252 -12.53 32.90 -7.62
C THR A 252 -11.40 32.70 -6.62
N SER A 253 -10.25 32.21 -7.08
CA SER A 253 -9.01 32.10 -6.29
C SER A 253 -7.79 32.28 -7.17
N ASP A 254 -6.77 32.96 -6.65
CA ASP A 254 -5.46 33.10 -7.29
C ASP A 254 -5.50 33.60 -8.75
N GLY A 255 -6.46 34.48 -9.05
CA GLY A 255 -6.67 35.03 -10.39
C GLY A 255 -7.45 34.13 -11.36
N TYR A 256 -7.86 32.94 -10.92
CA TYR A 256 -8.70 32.02 -11.68
C TYR A 256 -10.15 32.13 -11.20
N THR A 257 -11.10 31.99 -12.13
CA THR A 257 -12.54 31.91 -11.83
C THR A 257 -13.19 30.82 -12.68
N ASN A 258 -13.94 29.93 -12.05
CA ASN A 258 -14.85 28.99 -12.71
C ASN A 258 -15.89 28.45 -11.73
N ASP A 259 -16.91 27.77 -12.26
CA ASP A 259 -18.01 27.15 -11.52
C ASP A 259 -17.96 25.62 -11.53
N ALA A 260 -16.82 25.03 -11.91
CA ALA A 260 -16.66 23.60 -12.07
C ALA A 260 -16.20 22.94 -10.76
N TRP A 261 -16.88 21.87 -10.37
CA TRP A 261 -16.58 21.10 -9.16
C TRP A 261 -16.52 19.61 -9.47
N SER A 262 -15.50 18.95 -8.93
CA SER A 262 -15.25 17.52 -9.10
C SER A 262 -15.58 16.75 -7.84
N TYR A 263 -16.26 15.60 -8.01
CA TYR A 263 -16.50 14.65 -6.93
C TYR A 263 -15.34 13.64 -6.84
N LEU A 264 -14.78 13.55 -5.64
CA LEU A 264 -13.66 12.68 -5.31
C LEU A 264 -14.18 11.45 -4.53
N PRO A 265 -14.26 10.26 -5.15
CA PRO A 265 -14.86 9.09 -4.52
C PRO A 265 -14.08 8.63 -3.28
N ASP A 266 -12.75 8.77 -3.30
CA ASP A 266 -11.85 8.38 -2.20
C ASP A 266 -12.06 9.19 -0.93
N TYR A 267 -12.70 10.35 -1.06
CA TYR A 267 -12.95 11.31 0.02
C TYR A 267 -14.43 11.45 0.34
N GLN A 268 -15.30 10.93 -0.54
CA GLN A 268 -16.74 11.18 -0.53
C GLN A 268 -17.04 12.68 -0.39
N ALA A 269 -16.32 13.49 -1.18
CA ALA A 269 -16.30 14.93 -1.07
C ALA A 269 -16.09 15.60 -2.44
N TRP A 270 -16.37 16.89 -2.49
CA TRP A 270 -16.22 17.76 -3.65
C TRP A 270 -14.99 18.65 -3.49
N VAL A 271 -14.38 19.01 -4.61
CA VAL A 271 -13.34 20.05 -4.68
C VAL A 271 -13.63 20.95 -5.88
N THR A 272 -13.35 22.24 -5.76
CA THR A 272 -13.41 23.14 -6.92
C THR A 272 -12.28 22.80 -7.90
N ASN A 273 -12.60 22.80 -9.18
CA ASN A 273 -11.63 22.48 -10.23
C ASN A 273 -10.55 23.54 -10.37
N ILE A 274 -10.70 24.72 -9.76
CA ILE A 274 -9.63 25.72 -9.69
C ILE A 274 -8.33 25.12 -9.14
N TYR A 275 -8.43 24.20 -8.17
CA TYR A 275 -7.26 23.55 -7.56
C TYR A 275 -6.86 22.23 -8.22
N ILE A 276 -7.49 21.83 -9.33
CA ILE A 276 -7.10 20.65 -10.10
C ILE A 276 -6.30 21.10 -11.32
N GLN A 277 -5.14 20.49 -11.57
CA GLN A 277 -4.33 20.78 -12.74
C GLN A 277 -5.08 20.32 -14.01
N GLY A 278 -5.30 21.25 -14.93
CA GLY A 278 -6.02 21.00 -16.18
C GLY A 278 -6.92 22.18 -16.58
N PRO A 279 -7.77 22.00 -17.61
CA PRO A 279 -8.83 22.95 -17.93
C PRO A 279 -9.85 23.06 -16.79
N ALA A 280 -10.60 24.16 -16.76
CA ALA A 280 -11.65 24.38 -15.76
C ALA A 280 -12.68 23.23 -15.74
N TRP A 281 -13.08 22.75 -16.92
CA TRP A 281 -13.85 21.53 -17.10
C TRP A 281 -12.92 20.41 -17.55
N LEU A 282 -12.77 19.36 -16.75
CA LEU A 282 -11.76 18.33 -16.95
C LEU A 282 -12.10 17.44 -18.15
N ASP A 283 -11.13 17.20 -19.03
CA ASP A 283 -11.32 16.36 -20.20
C ASP A 283 -11.55 14.90 -19.82
N GLY A 284 -12.51 14.26 -20.49
CA GLY A 284 -12.85 12.85 -20.31
C GLY A 284 -13.60 12.52 -19.02
N VAL A 285 -13.84 13.48 -18.12
CA VAL A 285 -14.60 13.27 -16.89
C VAL A 285 -16.09 13.52 -17.12
N ASP A 286 -16.91 12.50 -16.81
CA ASP A 286 -18.36 12.56 -16.95
C ASP A 286 -19.03 13.61 -16.05
N THR A 287 -20.19 14.12 -16.47
CA THR A 287 -21.05 14.97 -15.64
C THR A 287 -21.74 14.17 -14.53
N CYS A 288 -21.69 14.66 -13.29
CA CYS A 288 -22.38 14.03 -12.16
C CYS A 288 -23.90 14.02 -12.36
N ARG A 289 -24.55 12.92 -11.98
CA ARG A 289 -26.01 12.72 -12.09
C ARG A 289 -26.74 12.88 -10.75
N PHE A 290 -26.08 13.44 -9.74
CA PHE A 290 -26.56 13.60 -8.36
C PHE A 290 -26.12 14.94 -7.74
#